data_AF-L0KZG4-F1
#
_entry.id   AF-L0KZG4-F1
#
_cell.length_a   1.000
_cell.length_b   1.000
_cell.length_c   1.000
_cell.angle_alpha   90.00
_cell.angle_beta   90.00
_cell.angle_gamma   90.00
#
_symmetry.space_group_name_H-M   'P 1'
#
loop_
_entity.id
_entity.type
_entity.pdbx_description
1 polymer ?
#
loop_
_entity_poly.entity_id
_entity_poly.type
_entity_poly.pdbx_seq_one_letter_code
_entity_poly.pdbx_strand_id
1 'polypeptide(L)'
;MSKLDTRSKIGKNGKYLFQNVIETILLKHGVQEKELGKEWYLKIGNKPYLDLVMEKCGSQIFSGHYNRQNEDSISDPILVFDYNNGFWYPELIEQRPLHFINGPYISGITIVSKIDENGKRRVSPYNKDSFDSFQRMFAINLINQGFMDDETEVIDTEFPDPEQSIPTTIFNHKYQNTNMHQTTLFCF
;
A
#
# COMPACT_ATOMS: atom_id res chain seq x y z
N MET A 1 -6.40 -7.00 23.42
CA MET A 1 -6.39 -7.32 21.98
C MET A 1 -6.60 -8.82 21.78
N SER A 2 -7.52 -9.20 20.89
CA SER A 2 -7.67 -10.60 20.49
C SER A 2 -6.50 -10.97 19.56
N LYS A 3 -5.85 -12.12 19.80
CA LYS A 3 -4.70 -12.56 18.97
C LYS A 3 -5.13 -12.64 17.50
N LEU A 4 -4.39 -11.96 16.62
CA LEU A 4 -4.52 -12.12 15.16
C LEU A 4 -4.09 -13.54 14.79
N ASP A 5 -4.88 -14.23 13.97
CA ASP A 5 -4.46 -15.51 13.42
C ASP A 5 -3.52 -15.27 12.24
N THR A 6 -2.22 -15.36 12.50
CA THR A 6 -1.17 -15.20 11.50
C THR A 6 -1.03 -16.41 10.57
N ARG A 7 -1.76 -17.51 10.81
CA ARG A 7 -1.77 -18.69 9.94
C ARG A 7 -2.67 -18.52 8.72
N SER A 8 -3.64 -17.62 8.78
CA SER A 8 -4.61 -17.38 7.71
C SER A 8 -4.17 -16.25 6.75
N LYS A 9 -4.54 -16.38 5.47
CA LYS A 9 -4.44 -15.29 4.46
C LYS A 9 -5.51 -14.21 4.70
N ILE A 10 -6.64 -14.62 5.26
CA ILE A 10 -7.81 -13.82 5.57
C ILE A 10 -7.86 -13.64 7.09
N GLY A 11 -7.84 -12.39 7.56
CA GLY A 11 -8.00 -12.10 8.97
C GLY A 11 -9.46 -12.15 9.40
N LYS A 12 -9.80 -11.43 10.45
CA LYS A 12 -11.17 -11.42 10.97
C LYS A 12 -12.11 -10.76 9.95
N ASN A 13 -13.36 -11.21 9.92
CA ASN A 13 -14.44 -10.61 9.11
C ASN A 13 -14.28 -10.72 7.58
N GLY A 14 -13.46 -11.65 7.08
CA GLY A 14 -13.28 -11.86 5.64
C GLY A 14 -12.31 -10.88 4.96
N LYS A 15 -11.70 -9.97 5.72
CA LYS A 15 -10.68 -9.02 5.23
C LYS A 15 -9.31 -9.70 5.10
N TYR A 16 -8.45 -9.17 4.24
CA TYR A 16 -7.04 -9.59 4.21
C TYR A 16 -6.35 -9.39 5.57
N LEU A 17 -5.38 -10.24 5.91
CA LEU A 17 -4.59 -10.05 7.13
C LEU A 17 -3.90 -8.68 7.12
N PHE A 18 -3.34 -8.29 5.97
CA PHE A 18 -2.72 -6.98 5.78
C PHE A 18 -3.67 -5.83 6.10
N GLN A 19 -4.89 -5.84 5.55
CA GLN A 19 -5.91 -4.83 5.85
C GLN A 19 -6.16 -4.71 7.36
N ASN A 20 -6.33 -5.83 8.07
CA ASN A 20 -6.56 -5.80 9.52
C ASN A 20 -5.37 -5.21 10.29
N VAL A 21 -4.14 -5.53 9.88
CA VAL A 21 -2.92 -4.98 10.50
C VAL A 21 -2.86 -3.47 10.27
N ILE A 22 -3.02 -3.01 9.03
CA ILE A 22 -2.97 -1.58 8.71
C ILE A 22 -4.10 -0.82 9.41
N GLU A 23 -5.35 -1.31 9.38
CA GLU A 23 -6.45 -0.68 10.11
C GLU A 23 -6.16 -0.58 11.61
N THR A 24 -5.53 -1.60 12.21
CA THR A 24 -5.15 -1.55 13.63
C THR A 24 -4.08 -0.49 13.90
N ILE A 25 -3.09 -0.37 13.02
CA ILE A 25 -2.05 0.68 13.09
C ILE A 25 -2.69 2.07 12.96
N LEU A 26 -3.55 2.27 11.95
CA LEU A 26 -4.26 3.54 11.72
C LEU A 26 -5.08 3.96 12.95
N LEU A 27 -5.89 3.04 13.49
CA LEU A 27 -6.70 3.28 14.70
C LEU A 27 -5.83 3.66 15.91
N LYS A 28 -4.69 2.98 16.07
CA LYS A 28 -3.74 3.25 17.15
C LYS A 28 -3.14 4.65 17.07
N HIS A 29 -2.86 5.12 15.87
CA HIS A 29 -2.22 6.40 15.61
C HIS A 29 -3.22 7.53 15.28
N GLY A 30 -4.50 7.36 15.67
CA GLY A 30 -5.47 8.46 15.74
C GLY A 30 -6.46 8.56 14.59
N VAL A 31 -6.33 7.76 13.53
CA VAL A 31 -7.34 7.68 12.46
C VAL A 31 -8.56 6.98 13.01
N GLN A 32 -9.70 7.67 13.11
CA GLN A 32 -10.91 7.09 13.70
C GLN A 32 -11.51 6.01 12.78
N GLU A 33 -12.22 5.02 13.32
CA GLU A 33 -12.86 3.96 12.51
C GLU A 33 -13.78 4.51 11.42
N LYS A 34 -14.53 5.58 11.74
CA LYS A 34 -15.41 6.31 10.80
C LYS A 34 -14.65 7.04 9.68
N GLU A 35 -13.33 7.18 9.80
CA GLU A 35 -12.46 7.92 8.87
C GLU A 35 -11.66 6.97 7.97
N LEU A 36 -11.64 5.66 8.25
CA LEU A 36 -10.95 4.67 7.41
C LEU A 36 -11.43 4.66 5.94
N GLY A 37 -12.68 5.09 5.69
CA GLY A 37 -13.24 5.24 4.35
C GLY A 37 -12.98 6.59 3.68
N LYS A 38 -12.48 7.58 4.42
CA LYS A 38 -12.11 8.91 3.92
C LYS A 38 -10.66 8.92 3.42
N GLU A 39 -10.15 10.08 3.06
CA GLU A 39 -8.73 10.25 2.75
C GLU A 39 -7.94 10.38 4.04
N TRP A 40 -6.74 9.80 4.05
CA TRP A 40 -5.83 9.82 5.19
C TRP A 40 -4.40 9.54 4.73
N TYR A 41 -3.45 10.08 5.47
CA TYR A 41 -2.03 9.82 5.33
C TYR A 41 -1.45 9.51 6.71
N LEU A 42 -0.55 8.54 6.77
CA LEU A 42 0.18 8.22 7.99
C LEU A 42 1.55 7.67 7.63
N LYS A 43 2.58 8.33 8.15
CA LYS A 43 3.96 7.86 8.13
C LYS A 43 4.44 7.59 9.54
N ILE A 44 4.92 6.37 9.76
CA ILE A 44 5.43 5.93 11.06
C ILE A 44 6.82 5.30 10.94
N GLY A 45 7.63 5.51 11.97
CA GLY A 45 8.97 4.97 12.10
C GLY A 45 9.08 3.94 13.21
N ASN A 46 9.88 2.90 12.97
CA ASN A 46 10.25 1.96 14.01
C ASN A 46 11.68 1.45 13.79
N LYS A 47 12.67 2.16 14.34
CA LYS A 47 14.09 1.85 14.11
C LYS A 47 14.43 0.43 14.63
N PRO A 48 15.28 -0.33 13.93
CA PRO A 48 16.12 0.05 12.79
C PRO A 48 15.45 -0.15 11.41
N TYR A 49 14.13 -0.38 11.36
CA TYR A 49 13.41 -0.62 10.11
C TYR A 49 13.14 0.68 9.35
N LEU A 50 12.88 0.55 8.04
CA LEU A 50 12.45 1.66 7.20
C LEU A 50 11.07 2.16 7.63
N ASP A 51 10.83 3.45 7.45
CA ASP A 51 9.52 4.05 7.70
C ASP A 51 8.43 3.32 6.91
N LEU A 52 7.28 3.10 7.56
CA LEU A 52 6.07 2.62 6.91
C LEU A 52 5.20 3.83 6.57
N VAL A 53 4.88 3.98 5.29
CA VAL A 53 3.91 4.98 4.82
C VAL A 53 2.65 4.26 4.40
N MET A 54 1.51 4.83 4.80
CA MET A 54 0.19 4.37 4.44
C MET A 54 -0.62 5.59 4.02
N GLU A 55 -1.32 5.50 2.91
CA GLU A 55 -2.21 6.56 2.46
C GLU A 55 -3.44 6.00 1.76
N LYS A 56 -4.52 6.76 1.81
CA LYS A 56 -5.73 6.55 1.01
C LYS A 56 -6.09 7.83 0.28
N CYS A 57 -6.19 7.74 -1.03
CA CYS A 57 -6.62 8.83 -1.91
C CYS A 57 -7.73 8.34 -2.85
N GLY A 58 -8.87 9.00 -2.84
CA GLY A 58 -10.07 8.53 -3.52
C GLY A 58 -10.40 7.07 -3.16
N SER A 59 -10.44 6.19 -4.16
CA SER A 59 -10.63 4.75 -3.95
C SER A 59 -9.35 3.96 -3.77
N GLN A 60 -8.16 4.55 -3.93
CA GLN A 60 -6.92 3.79 -3.82
C GLN A 60 -6.29 3.88 -2.43
N ILE A 61 -5.70 2.78 -2.00
CA ILE A 61 -4.95 2.67 -0.75
C ILE A 61 -3.56 2.16 -1.08
N PHE A 62 -2.55 2.84 -0.58
CA PHE A 62 -1.15 2.51 -0.74
C PHE A 62 -0.55 2.22 0.63
N SER A 63 0.27 1.19 0.72
CA SER A 63 1.04 0.93 1.93
C SER A 63 2.36 0.26 1.58
N GLY A 64 3.45 0.80 2.11
CA GLY A 64 4.79 0.34 1.78
C GLY A 64 5.89 0.97 2.60
N HIS A 65 7.08 0.40 2.48
CA HIS A 65 8.29 0.99 3.05
C HIS A 65 8.97 1.91 2.04
N TYR A 66 9.53 3.00 2.55
CA TYR A 66 10.28 3.97 1.73
C TYR A 66 11.70 4.11 2.24
N ASN A 67 12.64 4.06 1.31
CA ASN A 67 14.03 4.41 1.52
C ASN A 67 14.32 5.71 0.76
N ARG A 68 15.09 6.63 1.35
CA ARG A 68 15.54 7.83 0.64
C ARG A 68 16.94 7.57 0.10
N GLN A 69 17.12 7.55 -1.22
CA GLN A 69 18.45 7.53 -1.84
C GLN A 69 18.59 8.73 -2.75
N ASN A 70 19.62 9.54 -2.53
CA ASN A 70 19.90 10.73 -3.35
C ASN A 70 18.68 11.65 -3.51
N GLU A 71 18.01 11.94 -2.40
CA GLU A 71 16.79 12.76 -2.31
C GLU A 71 15.50 12.12 -2.87
N ASP A 72 15.61 11.07 -3.69
CA ASP A 72 14.48 10.30 -4.20
C ASP A 72 13.90 9.36 -3.14
N SER A 73 12.57 9.38 -3.00
CA SER A 73 11.83 8.38 -2.21
C SER A 73 11.61 7.13 -3.04
N ILE A 74 12.13 6.02 -2.53
CA ILE A 74 12.15 4.75 -3.20
C ILE A 74 11.36 3.76 -2.41
N SER A 75 10.32 3.23 -3.02
CA SER A 75 9.50 2.23 -2.40
C SER A 75 10.06 0.81 -2.55
N ASP A 76 10.02 0.02 -1.48
CA ASP A 76 10.37 -1.40 -1.50
C ASP A 76 9.83 -2.12 -0.24
N PRO A 77 8.68 -2.80 -0.28
CA PRO A 77 7.66 -2.89 -1.34
C PRO A 77 6.47 -1.92 -1.15
N ILE A 78 5.59 -1.79 -2.16
CA ILE A 78 4.24 -1.19 -2.04
C ILE A 78 3.17 -2.24 -2.36
N LEU A 79 2.11 -2.30 -1.54
CA LEU A 79 0.82 -2.86 -1.93
C LEU A 79 -0.15 -1.75 -2.26
N VAL A 80 -0.88 -1.93 -3.37
CA VAL A 80 -1.99 -1.07 -3.74
C VAL A 80 -3.29 -1.87 -3.72
N PHE A 81 -4.29 -1.27 -3.09
CA PHE A 81 -5.64 -1.79 -3.03
C PHE A 81 -6.63 -0.76 -3.56
N ASP A 82 -7.73 -1.24 -4.12
CA ASP A 82 -8.93 -0.45 -4.34
C ASP A 82 -9.91 -0.66 -3.17
N TYR A 83 -10.31 0.43 -2.56
CA TYR A 83 -11.26 0.52 -1.48
C TYR A 83 -12.68 0.52 -2.03
N ASN A 84 -13.50 -0.39 -1.54
CA ASN A 84 -14.94 -0.37 -1.78
C ASN A 84 -15.68 -0.86 -0.53
N ASN A 85 -16.44 0.05 0.08
CA ASN A 85 -17.32 -0.21 1.22
C ASN A 85 -16.66 -0.99 2.37
N GLY A 86 -15.46 -0.57 2.77
CA GLY A 86 -14.73 -1.19 3.89
C GLY A 86 -13.91 -2.43 3.52
N PHE A 87 -13.89 -2.84 2.25
CA PHE A 87 -13.03 -3.93 1.76
C PHE A 87 -11.93 -3.40 0.85
N TRP A 88 -10.73 -3.93 1.02
CA TRP A 88 -9.55 -3.58 0.22
C TRP A 88 -9.31 -4.67 -0.82
N TYR A 89 -9.66 -4.38 -2.06
CA TYR A 89 -9.51 -5.29 -3.19
C TYR A 89 -8.10 -5.16 -3.78
N PRO A 90 -7.40 -6.27 -4.01
CA PRO A 90 -5.99 -6.24 -4.40
C PRO A 90 -5.85 -5.70 -5.83
N GLU A 91 -5.09 -4.63 -6.02
CA GLU A 91 -4.85 -4.06 -7.36
C GLU A 91 -3.50 -4.51 -7.89
N LEU A 92 -2.42 -4.26 -7.15
CA LEU A 92 -1.06 -4.62 -7.56
C LEU A 92 -0.06 -4.63 -6.40
N ILE A 93 1.09 -5.24 -6.67
CA ILE A 93 2.32 -5.12 -5.88
C ILE A 93 3.36 -4.41 -6.75
N GLU A 94 4.03 -3.41 -6.19
CA GLU A 94 5.23 -2.80 -6.77
C GLU A 94 6.43 -3.17 -5.90
N GLN A 95 7.42 -3.78 -6.51
CA GLN A 95 8.69 -4.12 -5.89
C GLN A 95 9.83 -3.62 -6.78
N ARG A 96 10.90 -3.10 -6.18
CA ARG A 96 12.11 -2.90 -6.96
C ARG A 96 12.69 -4.25 -7.40
N PRO A 97 13.30 -4.34 -8.59
CA PRO A 97 13.96 -5.57 -8.97
C PRO A 97 15.20 -5.76 -8.09
N LEU A 98 15.41 -6.99 -7.65
CA LEU A 98 16.76 -7.47 -7.38
C LEU A 98 17.56 -7.34 -8.68
N HIS A 99 18.68 -6.64 -8.61
CA HIS A 99 19.67 -6.42 -9.67
C HIS A 99 19.66 -7.53 -10.75
N PHE A 100 19.23 -7.24 -11.97
CA PHE A 100 19.53 -8.11 -13.11
C PHE A 100 20.97 -7.80 -13.53
N ILE A 101 21.88 -8.77 -13.37
CA ILE A 101 23.33 -8.61 -13.59
C ILE A 101 23.66 -8.11 -15.02
N ASN A 102 22.74 -8.15 -15.99
CA ASN A 102 22.98 -7.72 -17.37
C ASN A 102 21.77 -7.10 -18.11
N GLY A 103 20.90 -6.31 -17.46
CA GLY A 103 19.73 -5.73 -18.12
C GLY A 103 19.20 -4.43 -17.52
N PRO A 104 18.34 -3.68 -18.24
CA PRO A 104 17.72 -2.46 -17.71
C PRO A 104 16.86 -2.77 -16.47
N TYR A 105 16.81 -1.83 -15.52
CA TYR A 105 15.94 -1.90 -14.34
C TYR A 105 14.48 -2.03 -14.77
N ILE A 106 13.83 -3.15 -14.48
CA ILE A 106 12.39 -3.32 -14.63
C ILE A 106 11.82 -3.42 -13.22
N SER A 107 11.09 -2.40 -12.76
CA SER A 107 10.28 -2.52 -11.54
C SER A 107 9.35 -3.72 -11.68
N GLY A 108 9.38 -4.61 -10.68
CA GLY A 108 8.53 -5.79 -10.62
C GLY A 108 7.11 -5.35 -10.27
N ILE A 109 6.33 -4.94 -11.27
CA ILE A 109 4.92 -4.64 -11.09
C ILE A 109 4.11 -5.92 -11.33
N THR A 110 3.48 -6.42 -10.28
CA THR A 110 2.54 -7.55 -10.36
C THR A 110 1.12 -7.02 -10.30
N ILE A 111 0.46 -6.90 -11.46
CA ILE A 111 -0.95 -6.48 -11.52
C ILE A 111 -1.86 -7.66 -11.17
N VAL A 112 -2.62 -7.53 -10.09
CA VAL A 112 -3.53 -8.57 -9.59
C VAL A 112 -4.92 -8.40 -10.17
N SER A 113 -5.40 -7.17 -10.24
CA SER A 113 -6.71 -6.91 -10.83
C SER A 113 -6.77 -5.59 -11.59
N LYS A 114 -7.72 -5.52 -12.51
CA LYS A 114 -8.07 -4.32 -13.28
C LYS A 114 -9.58 -4.19 -13.37
N ILE A 115 -10.07 -2.97 -13.43
CA ILE A 115 -11.45 -2.69 -13.82
C ILE A 115 -11.49 -2.68 -15.35
N ASP A 116 -12.38 -3.48 -15.94
CA ASP A 116 -12.61 -3.46 -17.39
C ASP A 116 -13.51 -2.28 -17.81
N GLU A 117 -13.67 -2.07 -19.11
CA GLU A 117 -14.49 -0.99 -19.68
C GLU A 117 -15.96 -1.00 -19.21
N ASN A 118 -16.44 -2.13 -18.69
CA ASN A 118 -17.81 -2.28 -18.17
C ASN A 118 -17.89 -2.10 -16.65
N GLY A 119 -16.82 -1.61 -16.01
CA GLY A 119 -16.75 -1.43 -14.56
C GLY A 119 -16.58 -2.74 -13.78
N LYS A 120 -16.31 -3.87 -14.44
CA LYS A 120 -16.16 -5.17 -13.78
C LYS A 120 -14.69 -5.42 -13.42
N ARG A 121 -14.44 -5.80 -12.16
CA ARG A 121 -13.12 -6.25 -11.72
C ARG A 121 -12.74 -7.59 -12.34
N ARG A 122 -11.63 -7.62 -13.07
CA ARG A 122 -10.97 -8.82 -13.58
C ARG A 122 -9.75 -9.09 -12.71
N VAL A 123 -9.72 -10.28 -12.10
CA VAL A 123 -8.61 -10.73 -11.25
C VAL A 123 -7.82 -11.77 -12.02
N SER A 124 -6.50 -11.61 -12.10
CA SER A 124 -5.58 -12.63 -12.60
C SER A 124 -5.40 -13.70 -11.51
N PRO A 125 -5.86 -14.95 -11.72
CA PRO A 125 -5.76 -15.99 -10.68
C PRO A 125 -4.31 -16.28 -10.29
N TYR A 126 -3.40 -16.30 -11.28
CA TYR A 126 -1.97 -16.53 -11.06
C TYR A 126 -1.34 -15.45 -10.18
N ASN A 127 -1.61 -14.18 -10.47
CA ASN A 127 -1.06 -13.07 -9.68
C ASN A 127 -1.75 -12.93 -8.32
N LYS A 128 -3.00 -13.40 -8.20
CA LYS A 128 -3.74 -13.40 -6.94
C LYS A 128 -3.07 -14.29 -5.89
N ASP A 129 -2.60 -15.47 -6.26
CA ASP A 129 -1.94 -16.38 -5.30
C ASP A 129 -0.61 -15.81 -4.77
N SER A 130 0.16 -15.18 -5.66
CA SER A 130 1.36 -14.43 -5.30
C SER A 130 1.04 -13.28 -4.36
N PHE A 131 0.00 -12.50 -4.68
CA PHE A 131 -0.43 -11.38 -3.85
C PHE A 131 -0.91 -11.83 -2.48
N ASP A 132 -1.76 -12.85 -2.42
CA ASP A 132 -2.29 -13.41 -1.18
C ASP A 132 -1.18 -13.88 -0.24
N SER A 133 -0.10 -14.43 -0.80
CA SER A 133 1.08 -14.86 -0.05
C SER A 133 1.92 -13.66 0.41
N PHE A 134 2.12 -12.70 -0.48
CA PHE A 134 2.92 -11.51 -0.22
C PHE A 134 2.30 -10.60 0.84
N GLN A 135 1.01 -10.26 0.71
CA GLN A 135 0.30 -9.43 1.69
C GLN A 135 0.35 -10.04 3.09
N ARG A 136 0.27 -11.38 3.18
CA ARG A 136 0.34 -12.09 4.45
C ARG A 136 1.74 -12.01 5.04
N MET A 137 2.77 -12.28 4.22
CA MET A 137 4.17 -12.17 4.65
C MET A 137 4.47 -10.76 5.14
N PHE A 138 4.06 -9.73 4.40
CA PHE A 138 4.32 -8.35 4.78
C PHE A 138 3.56 -7.97 6.06
N ALA A 139 2.28 -8.36 6.20
CA ALA A 139 1.54 -8.15 7.45
C ALA A 139 2.24 -8.78 8.67
N ILE A 140 2.75 -10.01 8.51
CA ILE A 140 3.51 -10.70 9.57
C ILE A 140 4.83 -9.97 9.87
N ASN A 141 5.52 -9.47 8.85
CA ASN A 141 6.72 -8.68 9.05
C ASN A 141 6.44 -7.41 9.85
N LEU A 142 5.37 -6.67 9.53
CA LEU A 142 4.98 -5.47 10.27
C LEU A 142 4.71 -5.78 11.75
N ILE A 143 4.03 -6.90 12.03
CA ILE A 143 3.81 -7.38 13.41
C ILE A 143 5.16 -7.68 14.09
N ASN A 144 6.02 -8.48 13.47
CA ASN A 144 7.28 -8.90 14.06
C ASN A 144 8.31 -7.78 14.20
N GLN A 145 8.20 -6.75 13.36
CA GLN A 145 9.02 -5.54 13.41
C GLN A 145 8.52 -4.56 14.48
N GLY A 146 7.38 -4.83 15.13
CA GLY A 146 6.85 -4.01 16.22
C GLY A 146 6.08 -2.77 15.77
N PHE A 147 5.70 -2.64 14.49
CA PHE A 147 4.90 -1.49 14.00
C PHE A 147 3.50 -1.39 14.62
N MET A 148 3.07 -2.44 15.33
CA MET A 148 1.84 -2.45 16.11
C MET A 148 2.05 -2.14 17.60
N ASP A 149 3.30 -2.01 18.05
CA ASP A 149 3.70 -1.83 19.45
C ASP A 149 3.77 -0.35 19.82
N ASP A 150 3.75 -0.04 21.11
CA ASP A 150 3.58 1.34 21.61
C ASP A 150 4.80 2.23 21.35
N GLU A 151 5.92 1.63 20.96
CA GLU A 151 7.21 2.29 20.70
C GLU A 151 7.31 2.86 19.27
N THR A 152 6.29 2.66 18.44
CA THR A 152 6.26 3.18 17.06
C THR A 152 6.04 4.70 17.05
N GLU A 153 6.92 5.42 16.38
CA GLU A 153 6.91 6.89 16.30
C GLU A 153 6.06 7.36 15.12
N VAL A 154 5.17 8.34 15.34
CA VAL A 154 4.50 9.06 14.25
C VAL A 154 5.46 10.08 13.70
N ILE A 155 5.83 9.94 12.43
CA ILE A 155 6.74 10.85 11.73
C ILE A 155 5.94 11.97 11.07
N ASP A 156 4.83 11.62 10.42
CA ASP A 156 3.99 12.57 9.68
C ASP A 156 2.55 12.03 9.51
N THR A 157 1.58 12.94 9.44
CA THR A 157 0.15 12.67 9.26
C THR A 157 -0.48 13.54 8.19
N GLU A 158 0.27 14.48 7.62
CA GLU A 158 -0.19 15.34 6.54
C GLU A 158 0.18 14.74 5.20
N PHE A 159 -0.69 14.90 4.21
CA PHE A 159 -0.32 14.51 2.87
C PHE A 159 0.92 15.30 2.47
N PRO A 160 1.98 14.62 1.99
CA PRO A 160 3.16 15.30 1.52
C PRO A 160 2.78 16.17 0.31
N ASP A 161 3.58 17.21 0.05
CA ASP A 161 3.45 17.97 -1.19
C ASP A 161 3.33 17.01 -2.38
N PRO A 162 2.57 17.36 -3.42
CA PRO A 162 2.35 16.48 -4.58
C PRO A 162 3.62 15.86 -5.19
N GLU A 163 4.73 16.60 -5.14
CA GLU A 163 6.05 16.17 -5.63
C GLU A 163 6.75 15.16 -4.69
N GLN A 164 6.27 15.03 -3.45
CA GLN A 164 6.76 14.17 -2.39
C GLN A 164 5.77 13.04 -2.03
N SER A 165 4.54 13.08 -2.57
CA SER A 165 3.57 11.99 -2.53
C SER A 165 4.14 10.72 -3.17
N ILE A 166 3.64 9.56 -2.74
CA ILE A 166 4.16 8.25 -3.14
C ILE A 166 4.26 8.20 -4.68
N PRO A 167 5.47 8.23 -5.25
CA PRO A 167 5.62 8.10 -6.67
C PRO A 167 5.52 6.61 -6.97
N THR A 168 4.30 6.09 -7.14
CA THR A 168 4.19 4.80 -7.82
C THR A 168 4.62 5.04 -9.27
N THR A 169 5.45 4.14 -9.81
CA THR A 169 5.81 4.15 -11.24
C THR A 169 4.55 4.18 -12.13
N ILE A 170 3.41 3.73 -11.58
CA ILE A 170 2.10 3.64 -12.20
C ILE A 170 1.34 4.97 -12.20
N PHE A 171 1.45 5.82 -11.17
CA PHE A 171 0.84 7.16 -11.19
C PHE A 171 1.36 7.97 -12.38
N ASN A 172 2.66 7.86 -12.70
CA ASN A 172 3.25 8.52 -13.86
C ASN A 172 2.86 7.87 -15.21
N HIS A 173 2.65 6.54 -15.27
CA HIS A 173 2.34 5.86 -16.53
C HIS A 173 0.85 5.81 -16.91
N LYS A 174 -0.09 5.83 -15.94
CA LYS A 174 -1.54 5.77 -16.21
C LYS A 174 -2.08 7.08 -16.81
N TYR A 175 -1.41 8.22 -16.57
CA TYR A 175 -1.86 9.55 -17.01
C TYR A 175 -1.11 10.16 -18.20
N GLN A 176 -0.01 9.54 -18.69
CA GLN A 176 0.69 10.05 -19.88
C GLN A 176 0.09 9.60 -21.22
N ASN A 177 -0.84 8.62 -21.24
CA ASN A 177 -1.37 8.03 -22.47
C ASN A 177 -2.87 8.28 -22.74
N THR A 178 -3.53 9.16 -21.98
CA THR A 178 -4.90 9.59 -22.30
C THR A 178 -4.93 11.09 -22.57
N ASN A 179 -5.15 11.47 -23.84
CA ASN A 179 -5.54 12.81 -24.25
C ASN A 179 -6.97 13.12 -23.75
N MET A 180 -7.16 13.18 -22.44
CA MET A 180 -8.35 13.73 -21.80
C MET A 180 -7.88 14.53 -20.59
N HIS A 181 -8.23 15.82 -20.61
CA HIS A 181 -8.11 16.81 -19.54
C HIS A 181 -7.34 16.39 -18.30
N GLN A 182 -6.15 16.98 -18.15
CA GLN A 182 -5.36 17.06 -16.93
C GLN A 182 -6.27 17.21 -15.70
N THR A 183 -6.50 16.11 -15.00
CA THR A 183 -6.82 16.14 -13.58
C THR A 183 -5.85 15.17 -12.97
N THR A 184 -4.64 15.65 -12.74
CA THR A 184 -3.72 14.99 -11.83
C THR A 184 -4.48 14.86 -10.52
N LEU A 185 -4.83 13.62 -10.13
CA LEU A 185 -5.34 13.35 -8.79
C LEU A 185 -4.15 13.54 -7.85
N PHE A 186 -3.91 14.79 -7.49
CA PHE A 186 -3.19 15.13 -6.28
C PHE A 186 -4.23 15.07 -5.17
N CYS A 187 -3.92 14.35 -4.10
CA CYS A 187 -4.70 14.40 -2.88
C CYS A 187 -4.49 15.82 -2.33
N PHE A 188 -5.54 16.65 -2.32
CA PHE A 188 -5.54 18.05 -1.91
C PHE A 188 -6.49 18.26 -0.74
#